data_AF-A0A522UAX2-F1
#
_entry.id   AF-A0A522UAX2-F1
#
_cell.length_a   1.000
_cell.length_b   1.000
_cell.length_c   1.000
_cell.angle_alpha   90.00
_cell.angle_beta   90.00
_cell.angle_gamma   90.00
#
_symmetry.space_group_name_H-M   'P 1'
#
loop_
_entity.id
_entity.type
_entity.pdbx_description
1 polymer ?
#
loop_
_entity_poly.entity_id
_entity_poly.type
_entity_poly.pdbx_seq_one_letter_code
_entity_poly.pdbx_strand_id
1 'polypeptide(L)'
;MSKILNVTLSDIEYEILKKVTIVEGEEGEKLRNLLRYYLFNLPELTSAKYALKRVENKEEIESYLREVWAAYELMDNPTEVWKEEKINKLTTDLIELNVLLKTGEKQYAPANKFRNLYKMLLHDIATDSRDMDEYSASSVATIQLLMEFGAGVLSNEMIRDGTILLNEGWLFVYATAMKRAREFMKTKKLFPEAAPIIASTKKV
;
A
#
# COMPACT_ATOMS: atom_id res chain seq x y z
N MET A 1 29.63 10.82 16.32
CA MET A 1 28.40 11.48 15.81
C MET A 1 28.40 11.36 14.31
N SER A 2 27.47 10.62 13.71
CA SER A 2 27.35 10.52 12.24
C SER A 2 26.87 11.87 11.70
N LYS A 3 27.65 12.46 10.80
CA LYS A 3 27.25 13.68 10.08
C LYS A 3 26.15 13.28 9.09
N ILE A 4 24.93 13.74 9.33
CA ILE A 4 23.84 13.63 8.36
C ILE A 4 24.22 14.54 7.17
N LEU A 5 24.41 13.95 6.00
CA LEU A 5 24.72 14.66 4.77
C LEU A 5 23.40 14.96 4.06
N ASN A 6 22.88 16.17 4.26
CA ASN A 6 21.75 16.67 3.48
C ASN A 6 22.30 17.18 2.15
N VAL A 7 22.07 16.44 1.07
CA VAL A 7 22.42 16.86 -0.30
C VAL A 7 21.15 17.31 -1.00
N THR A 8 21.11 18.58 -1.38
CA THR A 8 20.03 19.15 -2.19
C THR A 8 20.39 18.95 -3.65
N LEU A 9 19.61 18.15 -4.38
CA LEU A 9 19.79 17.98 -5.82
C LEU A 9 19.24 19.20 -6.56
N SER A 10 19.89 19.58 -7.65
CA SER A 10 19.37 20.53 -8.63
C SER A 10 18.22 19.91 -9.44
N ASP A 11 17.38 20.75 -10.03
CA ASP A 11 16.25 20.31 -10.89
C ASP A 11 16.70 19.40 -12.04
N ILE A 12 17.91 19.62 -12.56
CA ILE A 12 18.52 18.81 -13.62
C ILE A 12 18.93 17.44 -13.08
N GLU A 13 19.56 17.38 -11.92
CA GLU A 13 19.94 16.11 -11.28
C GLU A 13 18.71 15.27 -10.92
N TYR A 14 17.63 15.94 -10.51
CA TYR A 14 16.33 15.30 -10.24
C TYR A 14 15.69 14.73 -11.51
N GLU A 15 15.69 15.47 -12.61
CA GLU A 15 15.18 15.02 -13.91
C GLU A 15 16.04 13.90 -14.53
N ILE A 16 17.35 13.91 -14.28
CA ILE A 16 18.24 12.81 -14.67
C ILE A 16 17.88 11.56 -13.86
N LEU A 17 17.75 11.67 -12.54
CA LEU A 17 17.39 10.55 -11.66
C LEU A 17 16.07 9.88 -12.03
N LYS A 18 15.05 10.66 -12.43
CA LYS A 18 13.76 10.14 -12.90
C LYS A 18 13.84 9.28 -14.17
N LYS A 19 14.86 9.48 -15.00
CA LYS A 19 14.98 8.83 -16.33
C LYS A 19 15.89 7.60 -16.32
N VAL A 20 16.44 7.25 -15.17
CA VAL A 20 17.36 6.13 -15.03
C VAL A 20 16.57 4.81 -14.96
N THR A 21 16.47 4.11 -16.08
CA THR A 21 15.80 2.80 -16.18
C THR A 21 16.76 1.61 -16.03
N ILE A 22 18.06 1.78 -16.29
CA ILE A 22 19.12 0.78 -16.03
C ILE A 22 20.41 1.54 -15.67
N VAL A 23 21.06 1.19 -14.55
CA VAL A 23 22.40 1.70 -14.21
C VAL A 23 23.42 0.58 -14.42
N GLU A 24 24.10 0.60 -15.57
CA GLU A 24 25.27 -0.25 -15.83
C GLU A 24 26.56 0.52 -15.48
N GLY A 25 27.56 -0.19 -14.93
CA GLY A 25 28.89 0.34 -14.59
C GLY A 25 29.31 0.13 -13.13
N GLU A 26 30.61 0.28 -12.84
CA GLU A 26 31.24 0.06 -11.51
C GLU A 26 30.56 0.83 -10.35
N GLU A 27 29.90 1.96 -10.63
CA GLU A 27 29.25 2.82 -9.63
C GLU A 27 27.71 2.63 -9.59
N GLY A 28 27.15 1.69 -10.36
CA GLY A 28 25.70 1.52 -10.49
C GLY A 28 25.00 1.11 -9.19
N GLU A 29 25.68 0.35 -8.35
CA GLU A 29 25.21 -0.03 -7.02
C GLU A 29 25.13 1.17 -6.08
N LYS A 30 26.06 2.12 -6.22
CA LYS A 30 26.10 3.35 -5.42
C LYS A 30 24.99 4.32 -5.83
N LEU A 31 24.70 4.41 -7.12
CA LEU A 31 23.56 5.16 -7.67
C LEU A 31 22.22 4.56 -7.23
N ARG A 32 22.09 3.23 -7.24
CA ARG A 32 20.92 2.52 -6.71
C ARG A 32 20.73 2.78 -5.21
N ASN A 33 21.82 2.75 -4.44
CA ASN A 33 21.80 3.05 -3.01
C ASN A 33 21.46 4.51 -2.72
N LEU A 34 21.93 5.45 -3.55
CA LEU A 34 21.56 6.87 -3.49
C LEU A 34 20.08 7.10 -3.80
N LEU A 35 19.53 6.46 -4.84
CA LEU A 35 18.10 6.50 -5.15
C LEU A 35 17.27 5.90 -4.02
N ARG A 36 17.66 4.75 -3.46
CA ARG A 36 17.00 4.15 -2.29
C ARG A 36 17.05 5.07 -1.07
N TYR A 37 18.20 5.69 -0.81
CA TYR A 37 18.35 6.66 0.27
C TYR A 37 17.49 7.90 0.05
N TYR A 38 17.39 8.37 -1.18
CA TYR A 38 16.52 9.49 -1.55
C TYR A 38 15.03 9.15 -1.38
N LEU A 39 14.56 8.01 -1.89
CA LEU A 39 13.18 7.52 -1.72
C LEU A 39 12.83 7.29 -0.24
N PHE A 40 13.79 6.78 0.54
CA PHE A 40 13.64 6.63 1.98
C PHE A 40 13.44 7.97 2.69
N ASN A 41 14.20 9.00 2.29
CA ASN A 41 14.17 10.34 2.90
C ASN A 41 13.19 11.33 2.26
N LEU A 42 12.49 10.95 1.18
CA LEU A 42 11.44 11.79 0.59
C LEU A 42 10.37 12.08 1.66
N PRO A 43 10.07 13.36 1.93
CA PRO A 43 9.06 13.75 2.90
C PRO A 43 7.74 13.06 2.57
N GLU A 44 7.10 12.48 3.58
CA GLU A 44 5.80 11.87 3.43
C GLU A 44 4.84 12.90 2.83
N LEU A 45 4.20 12.55 1.71
CA LEU A 45 3.15 13.41 1.16
C LEU A 45 1.99 13.46 2.16
N THR A 46 1.43 14.64 2.36
CA THR A 46 0.19 14.80 3.12
C THR A 46 -0.94 14.05 2.42
N SER A 47 -1.90 13.50 3.16
CA SER A 47 -3.10 12.81 2.64
C SER A 47 -3.72 13.51 1.41
N ALA A 48 -3.92 14.83 1.47
CA ALA A 48 -4.46 15.61 0.35
C ALA A 48 -3.66 15.49 -0.97
N LYS A 49 -2.33 15.38 -0.92
CA LYS A 49 -1.49 15.21 -2.11
C LYS A 49 -1.63 13.81 -2.69
N TYR A 50 -1.78 12.79 -1.86
CA TYR A 50 -2.10 11.44 -2.34
C TYR A 50 -3.50 11.37 -2.96
N ALA A 51 -4.47 12.11 -2.42
CA ALA A 51 -5.78 12.22 -3.05
C ALA A 51 -5.70 12.83 -4.45
N LEU A 52 -4.94 13.91 -4.64
CA LEU A 52 -4.71 14.51 -5.96
C LEU A 52 -4.06 13.51 -6.93
N LYS A 53 -2.94 12.87 -6.53
CA LYS A 53 -2.26 11.87 -7.37
C LYS A 53 -3.16 10.70 -7.76
N ARG A 54 -4.08 10.28 -6.88
CA ARG A 54 -5.05 9.22 -7.17
C ARG A 54 -6.07 9.64 -8.22
N VAL A 55 -6.46 10.91 -8.24
CA VAL A 55 -7.34 11.47 -9.29
C VAL A 55 -6.58 11.57 -10.61
N GLU A 56 -5.32 12.05 -10.58
CA GLU A 56 -4.47 12.17 -11.76
C GLU A 56 -4.19 10.82 -12.43
N ASN A 57 -3.91 9.79 -11.63
CA ASN A 57 -3.59 8.45 -12.12
C ASN A 57 -4.78 7.48 -12.06
N LYS A 58 -6.02 8.01 -12.03
CA LYS A 58 -7.22 7.20 -11.78
C LYS A 58 -7.37 6.04 -12.76
N GLU A 59 -7.25 6.31 -14.06
CA GLU A 59 -7.45 5.30 -15.10
C GLU A 59 -6.41 4.17 -15.02
N GLU A 60 -5.16 4.52 -14.71
CA GLU A 60 -4.06 3.58 -14.54
C GLU A 60 -4.28 2.69 -13.31
N ILE A 61 -4.65 3.30 -12.18
CA ILE A 61 -5.00 2.57 -10.95
C ILE A 61 -6.19 1.63 -11.17
N GLU A 62 -7.24 2.09 -11.86
CA GLU A 62 -8.41 1.26 -12.20
C GLU A 62 -8.05 0.12 -13.16
N SER A 63 -7.08 0.33 -14.06
CA SER A 63 -6.55 -0.75 -14.91
C SER A 63 -5.88 -1.83 -14.08
N TYR A 64 -4.96 -1.47 -13.19
CA TYR A 64 -4.32 -2.43 -12.29
C TYR A 64 -5.31 -3.11 -11.35
N LEU A 65 -6.30 -2.37 -10.85
CA LEU A 65 -7.33 -2.94 -9.98
C LEU A 65 -8.13 -4.03 -10.71
N ARG A 66 -8.46 -3.83 -11.99
CA ARG A 66 -9.12 -4.85 -12.82
C ARG A 66 -8.23 -6.09 -13.03
N GLU A 67 -6.94 -5.90 -13.28
CA GLU A 67 -5.99 -7.01 -13.41
C GLU A 67 -5.84 -7.81 -12.12
N VAL A 68 -5.84 -7.13 -10.97
CA VAL A 68 -5.82 -7.75 -9.64
C VAL A 68 -7.10 -8.55 -9.43
N TRP A 69 -8.28 -7.98 -9.70
CA TRP A 69 -9.55 -8.69 -9.56
C TRP A 69 -9.67 -9.88 -10.51
N ALA A 70 -9.16 -9.78 -11.73
CA ALA A 70 -9.13 -10.92 -12.66
C ALA A 70 -8.35 -12.12 -12.09
N ALA A 71 -7.33 -11.89 -11.24
CA ALA A 71 -6.64 -12.97 -10.54
C ALA A 71 -7.54 -13.61 -9.48
N TYR A 72 -8.31 -12.81 -8.73
CA TYR A 72 -9.24 -13.27 -7.70
C TYR A 72 -10.53 -13.91 -8.26
N GLU A 73 -10.94 -13.59 -9.49
CA GLU A 73 -12.09 -14.24 -10.14
C GLU A 73 -11.85 -15.74 -10.38
N LEU A 74 -10.59 -16.14 -10.53
CA LEU A 74 -10.21 -17.53 -10.80
C LEU A 74 -10.00 -18.34 -9.51
N MET A 75 -9.66 -17.68 -8.40
CA MET A 75 -9.37 -18.31 -7.11
C MET A 75 -9.36 -17.31 -5.95
N ASP A 76 -9.74 -17.78 -4.77
CA ASP A 76 -9.83 -16.94 -3.56
C ASP A 76 -8.46 -16.45 -3.05
N ASN A 77 -7.42 -17.29 -3.18
CA ASN A 77 -6.04 -16.97 -2.77
C ASN A 77 -5.04 -17.21 -3.93
N PRO A 78 -4.93 -16.27 -4.89
CA PRO A 78 -4.00 -16.33 -6.01
C PRO A 78 -2.56 -16.73 -5.68
N THR A 79 -2.05 -16.36 -4.50
CA THR A 79 -0.65 -16.66 -4.15
C THR A 79 -0.38 -18.14 -3.86
N GLU A 80 -1.39 -18.94 -3.52
CA GLU A 80 -1.22 -20.36 -3.14
C GLU A 80 -0.71 -21.24 -4.30
N VAL A 81 -1.01 -20.85 -5.55
CA VAL A 81 -0.59 -21.59 -6.74
C VAL A 81 0.70 -21.05 -7.36
N TRP A 82 1.29 -20.00 -6.78
CA TRP A 82 2.52 -19.41 -7.32
C TRP A 82 3.72 -20.28 -6.98
N LYS A 83 4.62 -20.45 -7.96
CA LYS A 83 5.91 -21.12 -7.74
C LYS A 83 6.74 -20.35 -6.73
N GLU A 84 7.46 -21.05 -5.87
CA GLU A 84 8.34 -20.45 -4.85
C GLU A 84 9.35 -19.48 -5.48
N GLU A 85 9.86 -19.79 -6.68
CA GLU A 85 10.75 -18.93 -7.47
C GLU A 85 10.14 -17.55 -7.77
N LYS A 86 8.85 -17.52 -8.14
CA LYS A 86 8.12 -16.28 -8.40
C LYS A 86 7.98 -15.46 -7.13
N ILE A 87 7.58 -16.10 -6.02
CA ILE A 87 7.41 -15.45 -4.71
C ILE A 87 8.76 -14.88 -4.23
N ASN A 88 9.85 -15.64 -4.35
CA ASN A 88 11.18 -15.22 -3.91
C ASN A 88 11.71 -14.05 -4.74
N LYS A 89 11.52 -14.09 -6.07
CA LYS A 89 11.89 -12.97 -6.95
C LYS A 89 11.12 -11.71 -6.57
N LEU A 90 9.79 -11.79 -6.50
CA LEU A 90 8.94 -10.65 -6.16
C LEU A 90 9.24 -10.10 -4.76
N THR A 91 9.49 -10.97 -3.78
CA THR A 91 9.89 -10.57 -2.43
C THR A 91 11.22 -9.82 -2.44
N THR A 92 12.20 -10.29 -3.21
CA THR A 92 13.50 -9.62 -3.37
C THR A 92 13.30 -8.23 -3.98
N ASP A 93 12.54 -8.13 -5.06
CA ASP A 93 12.26 -6.86 -5.74
C ASP A 93 11.52 -5.87 -4.80
N LEU A 94 10.56 -6.35 -4.00
CA LEU A 94 9.84 -5.52 -3.01
C LEU A 94 10.75 -5.08 -1.84
N ILE A 95 11.75 -5.87 -1.47
CA ILE A 95 12.78 -5.44 -0.50
C ILE A 95 13.66 -4.35 -1.13
N GLU A 96 14.05 -4.51 -2.39
CA GLU A 96 14.85 -3.51 -3.12
C GLU A 96 14.18 -2.14 -3.19
N LEU A 97 12.85 -2.11 -3.22
CA LEU A 97 12.03 -0.90 -3.22
C LEU A 97 11.74 -0.35 -1.82
N ASN A 98 12.24 -0.97 -0.75
CA ASN A 98 11.89 -0.64 0.64
C ASN A 98 10.39 -0.79 0.96
N VAL A 99 9.68 -1.64 0.21
CA VAL A 99 8.27 -1.98 0.49
C VAL A 99 8.21 -3.08 1.55
N LEU A 100 9.09 -4.08 1.47
CA LEU A 100 9.25 -5.14 2.47
C LEU A 100 10.58 -5.00 3.22
N LEU A 101 10.59 -5.49 4.46
CA LEU A 101 11.78 -5.67 5.28
C LEU A 101 11.94 -7.16 5.61
N LYS A 102 13.18 -7.66 5.53
CA LYS A 102 13.53 -8.99 6.03
C LYS A 102 13.65 -8.92 7.56
N THR A 103 12.81 -9.66 8.27
CA THR A 103 12.79 -9.73 9.74
C THR A 103 13.37 -11.03 10.28
N GLY A 104 13.60 -12.01 9.41
CA GLY A 104 14.20 -13.32 9.72
C GLY A 104 14.56 -14.08 8.45
N GLU A 105 15.00 -15.33 8.58
CA GLU A 105 15.58 -16.09 7.46
C GLU A 105 14.60 -16.27 6.27
N LYS A 106 13.32 -16.49 6.58
CA LYS A 106 12.18 -16.52 5.64
C LYS A 106 10.98 -15.70 6.16
N GLN A 107 11.26 -14.67 6.95
CA GLN A 107 10.23 -13.83 7.54
C GLN A 107 10.37 -12.41 6.98
N TYR A 108 9.26 -11.91 6.46
CA TYR A 108 9.17 -10.60 5.84
C TYR A 108 7.98 -9.85 6.41
N ALA A 109 8.07 -8.53 6.42
CA ALA A 109 6.97 -7.66 6.81
C ALA A 109 7.01 -6.35 6.01
N PRO A 110 5.86 -5.71 5.73
CA PRO A 110 5.84 -4.38 5.15
C PRO A 110 6.68 -3.40 5.97
N ALA A 111 7.51 -2.62 5.29
CA ALA A 111 8.32 -1.58 5.89
C ALA A 111 7.42 -0.59 6.65
N ASN A 112 7.91 -0.05 7.77
CA ASN A 112 7.11 0.84 8.62
C ASN A 112 6.54 2.04 7.85
N LYS A 113 7.37 2.67 6.98
CA LYS A 113 6.95 3.79 6.12
C LYS A 113 5.80 3.37 5.19
N PHE A 114 6.00 2.29 4.43
CA PHE A 114 4.99 1.75 3.52
C PHE A 114 3.68 1.42 4.26
N ARG A 115 3.77 0.70 5.38
CA ARG A 115 2.61 0.29 6.17
C ARG A 115 1.84 1.46 6.77
N ASN A 116 2.52 2.50 7.23
CA ASN A 116 1.87 3.69 7.81
C ASN A 116 1.13 4.48 6.72
N LEU A 117 1.77 4.70 5.57
CA LEU A 117 1.14 5.32 4.41
C LEU A 117 -0.06 4.50 3.94
N TYR A 118 0.08 3.17 3.87
CA TYR A 118 -1.01 2.27 3.49
C TYR A 118 -2.24 2.44 4.39
N LYS A 119 -2.07 2.48 5.72
CA LYS A 119 -3.19 2.65 6.67
C LYS A 119 -3.91 3.98 6.46
N MET A 120 -3.15 5.05 6.24
CA MET A 120 -3.70 6.36 5.93
C MET A 120 -4.50 6.32 4.63
N LEU A 121 -3.92 5.79 3.55
CA LEU A 121 -4.58 5.72 2.25
C LEU A 121 -5.81 4.82 2.26
N LEU A 122 -5.75 3.65 2.90
CA LEU A 122 -6.91 2.77 3.07
C LEU A 122 -8.07 3.52 3.73
N HIS A 123 -7.78 4.22 4.83
CA HIS A 123 -8.79 5.01 5.53
C HIS A 123 -9.40 6.08 4.62
N ASP A 124 -8.56 6.85 3.94
CA ASP A 124 -8.99 7.95 3.07
C ASP A 124 -9.82 7.44 1.90
N ILE A 125 -9.33 6.44 1.16
CA ILE A 125 -10.01 5.85 0.01
C ILE A 125 -11.35 5.26 0.41
N ALA A 126 -11.39 4.47 1.50
CA ALA A 126 -12.64 3.86 1.95
C ALA A 126 -13.65 4.89 2.49
N THR A 127 -13.19 6.07 2.92
CA THR A 127 -14.05 7.16 3.39
C THR A 127 -14.57 8.02 2.24
N ASP A 128 -13.71 8.31 1.25
CA ASP A 128 -14.02 9.11 0.07
C ASP A 128 -14.94 8.35 -0.90
N SER A 129 -14.70 7.05 -1.08
CA SER A 129 -15.43 6.18 -2.01
C SER A 129 -16.38 5.25 -1.26
N ARG A 130 -17.56 5.76 -0.90
CA ARG A 130 -18.56 5.00 -0.10
C ARG A 130 -19.06 3.72 -0.78
N ASP A 131 -19.01 3.66 -2.10
CA ASP A 131 -19.47 2.53 -2.90
C ASP A 131 -18.38 1.46 -3.11
N MET A 132 -17.12 1.77 -2.74
CA MET A 132 -16.01 0.84 -2.83
C MET A 132 -15.93 -0.02 -1.56
N ASP A 133 -15.81 -1.33 -1.74
CA ASP A 133 -15.59 -2.26 -0.64
C ASP A 133 -14.17 -2.12 -0.06
N GLU A 134 -13.97 -2.56 1.18
CA GLU A 134 -12.70 -2.38 1.88
C GLU A 134 -11.54 -3.16 1.25
N TYR A 135 -11.79 -4.26 0.54
CA TYR A 135 -10.75 -5.03 -0.15
C TYR A 135 -10.35 -4.35 -1.45
N SER A 136 -11.29 -3.79 -2.22
CA SER A 136 -10.97 -2.90 -3.34
C SER A 136 -10.18 -1.68 -2.88
N ALA A 137 -10.59 -1.02 -1.77
CA ALA A 137 -9.88 0.12 -1.22
C ALA A 137 -8.45 -0.24 -0.78
N SER A 138 -8.27 -1.43 -0.21
CA SER A 138 -6.97 -2.00 0.12
C SER A 138 -6.10 -2.19 -1.13
N SER A 139 -6.63 -2.79 -2.19
CA SER A 139 -5.92 -2.94 -3.46
C SER A 139 -5.54 -1.61 -4.09
N VAL A 140 -6.45 -0.62 -4.11
CA VAL A 140 -6.16 0.74 -4.61
C VAL A 140 -5.04 1.40 -3.80
N ALA A 141 -5.07 1.29 -2.47
CA ALA A 141 -4.02 1.85 -1.60
C ALA A 141 -2.65 1.21 -1.90
N THR A 142 -2.61 -0.11 -2.05
CA THR A 142 -1.38 -0.84 -2.35
C THR A 142 -0.84 -0.52 -3.75
N ILE A 143 -1.71 -0.48 -4.78
CA ILE A 143 -1.34 -0.08 -6.15
C ILE A 143 -0.73 1.32 -6.14
N GLN A 144 -1.42 2.29 -5.52
CA GLN A 144 -0.96 3.67 -5.46
C GLN A 144 0.42 3.79 -4.81
N LEU A 145 0.68 3.02 -3.74
CA LEU A 145 1.99 3.03 -3.08
C LEU A 145 3.06 2.31 -3.88
N LEU A 146 2.76 1.21 -4.56
CA LEU A 146 3.71 0.54 -5.43
C LEU A 146 4.13 1.44 -6.59
N MET A 147 3.19 2.17 -7.20
CA MET A 147 3.51 3.17 -8.22
C MET A 147 4.44 4.27 -7.68
N GLU A 148 4.20 4.75 -6.45
CA GLU A 148 5.00 5.81 -5.82
C GLU A 148 6.41 5.32 -5.44
N PHE A 149 6.51 4.19 -4.72
CA PHE A 149 7.79 3.60 -4.30
C PHE A 149 8.59 3.09 -5.50
N GLY A 150 7.88 2.67 -6.54
CA GLY A 150 8.42 2.26 -7.81
C GLY A 150 8.86 3.39 -8.73
N ALA A 151 8.51 4.64 -8.43
CA ALA A 151 8.87 5.83 -9.22
C ALA A 151 8.62 5.67 -10.75
N GLY A 152 7.58 4.93 -11.14
CA GLY A 152 7.23 4.68 -12.54
C GLY A 152 8.09 3.66 -13.29
N VAL A 153 9.02 2.95 -12.62
CA VAL A 153 9.88 1.95 -13.26
C VAL A 153 9.41 0.51 -13.09
N LEU A 154 8.34 0.27 -12.33
CA LEU A 154 7.80 -1.08 -12.14
C LEU A 154 7.03 -1.52 -13.37
N SER A 155 7.19 -2.79 -13.73
CA SER A 155 6.34 -3.40 -14.75
C SER A 155 4.91 -3.55 -14.24
N ASN A 156 3.95 -3.61 -15.18
CA ASN A 156 2.55 -3.87 -14.86
C ASN A 156 2.37 -5.17 -14.05
N GLU A 157 3.09 -6.22 -14.44
CA GLU A 157 3.10 -7.49 -13.72
C GLU A 157 3.58 -7.33 -12.28
N MET A 158 4.61 -6.52 -12.04
CA MET A 158 5.14 -6.30 -10.70
C MET A 158 4.18 -5.50 -9.81
N ILE A 159 3.47 -4.52 -10.37
CA ILE A 159 2.43 -3.77 -9.63
C ILE A 159 1.26 -4.70 -9.30
N ARG A 160 0.77 -5.47 -10.28
CA ARG A 160 -0.32 -6.44 -10.08
C ARG A 160 0.05 -7.49 -9.03
N ASP A 161 1.15 -8.22 -9.26
CA ASP A 161 1.54 -9.34 -8.41
C ASP A 161 2.01 -8.85 -7.03
N GLY A 162 2.71 -7.72 -6.98
CA GLY A 162 3.08 -7.06 -5.73
C GLY A 162 1.85 -6.68 -4.92
N THR A 163 0.80 -6.18 -5.57
CA THR A 163 -0.47 -5.83 -4.90
C THR A 163 -1.10 -7.06 -4.26
N ILE A 164 -1.24 -8.14 -5.02
CA ILE A 164 -1.81 -9.42 -4.55
C ILE A 164 -0.99 -9.96 -3.37
N LEU A 165 0.33 -10.10 -3.54
CA LEU A 165 1.21 -10.67 -2.52
C LEU A 165 1.19 -9.85 -1.22
N LEU A 166 1.27 -8.53 -1.31
CA LEU A 166 1.25 -7.66 -0.14
C LEU A 166 -0.09 -7.70 0.59
N ASN A 167 -1.19 -7.71 -0.17
CA ASN A 167 -2.53 -7.74 0.39
C ASN A 167 -2.83 -9.04 1.13
N GLU A 168 -2.62 -10.20 0.49
CA GLU A 168 -2.84 -11.50 1.12
C GLU A 168 -1.88 -11.75 2.27
N GLY A 169 -0.60 -11.42 2.08
CA GLY A 169 0.42 -11.71 3.10
C GLY A 169 0.26 -10.84 4.35
N TRP A 170 -0.12 -9.56 4.22
CA TRP A 170 -0.01 -8.62 5.34
C TRP A 170 -1.03 -7.50 5.43
N LEU A 171 -1.73 -7.12 4.36
CA LEU A 171 -2.50 -5.85 4.36
C LEU A 171 -4.02 -6.03 4.45
N PHE A 172 -4.58 -7.16 4.01
CA PHE A 172 -6.03 -7.43 4.11
C PHE A 172 -6.55 -7.57 5.53
N VAL A 173 -5.68 -7.82 6.52
CA VAL A 173 -6.03 -7.74 7.94
C VAL A 173 -6.58 -6.35 8.32
N TYR A 174 -6.07 -5.28 7.73
CA TYR A 174 -6.54 -3.92 7.98
C TYR A 174 -7.89 -3.65 7.29
N ALA A 175 -8.05 -4.10 6.05
CA ALA A 175 -9.32 -4.04 5.33
C ALA A 175 -10.43 -4.79 6.08
N THR A 176 -10.11 -6.00 6.55
CA THR A 176 -11.02 -6.84 7.35
C THR A 176 -11.40 -6.15 8.65
N ALA A 177 -10.45 -5.55 9.36
CA ALA A 177 -10.71 -4.79 10.58
C ALA A 177 -11.62 -3.57 10.30
N MET A 178 -11.39 -2.86 9.19
CA MET A 178 -12.20 -1.72 8.78
C MET A 178 -13.63 -2.12 8.40
N LYS A 179 -13.79 -3.21 7.65
CA LYS A 179 -15.10 -3.79 7.30
C LYS A 179 -15.89 -4.15 8.56
N ARG A 180 -15.27 -4.87 9.51
CA ARG A 180 -15.87 -5.22 10.80
C ARG A 180 -16.29 -3.99 11.60
N ALA A 181 -15.46 -2.95 11.63
CA ALA A 181 -15.79 -1.69 12.31
C ALA A 181 -16.99 -0.99 11.65
N ARG A 182 -17.04 -0.96 10.32
CA ARG A 182 -18.15 -0.38 9.55
C ARG A 182 -19.45 -1.14 9.76
N GLU A 183 -19.40 -2.47 9.73
CA GLU A 183 -20.53 -3.35 10.04
C GLU A 183 -21.04 -3.13 11.46
N PHE A 184 -20.14 -3.08 12.45
CA PHE A 184 -20.49 -2.78 13.84
C PHE A 184 -21.15 -1.41 14.00
N MET A 185 -20.67 -0.38 13.30
CA MET A 185 -21.30 0.94 13.33
C MET A 185 -22.67 0.96 12.66
N LYS A 186 -22.87 0.17 11.59
CA LYS A 186 -24.19 0.00 10.95
C LYS A 186 -25.17 -0.69 11.90
N THR A 187 -24.76 -1.77 12.57
CA THR A 187 -25.62 -2.48 13.53
C THR A 187 -25.91 -1.64 14.77
N LYS A 188 -24.93 -0.92 15.32
CA LYS A 188 -25.16 0.03 16.43
C LYS A 188 -26.13 1.15 16.06
N LYS A 189 -26.09 1.66 14.82
CA LYS A 189 -27.09 2.64 14.33
C LYS A 189 -28.48 2.05 14.17
N LEU A 190 -28.60 0.75 13.91
CA LEU A 190 -29.88 0.04 13.84
C LEU A 190 -30.45 -0.28 15.24
N PHE A 191 -29.59 -0.36 16.26
CA PHE A 191 -29.97 -0.54 17.66
C PHE A 191 -29.37 0.57 18.53
N PRO A 192 -29.82 1.84 18.36
CA PRO A 192 -29.39 2.92 19.21
C PRO A 192 -30.04 2.73 20.58
N GLU A 193 -29.32 2.11 21.52
CA GLU A 193 -29.69 1.86 22.93
C GLU A 193 -31.15 1.43 23.14
N ALA A 194 -31.38 0.16 23.48
CA ALA A 194 -32.61 -0.24 24.14
C ALA A 194 -32.89 0.78 25.27
N ALA A 195 -33.93 1.59 25.08
CA ALA A 195 -34.28 2.69 25.96
C ALA A 195 -34.24 2.20 27.40
N PRO A 196 -33.72 2.99 28.36
CA PRO A 196 -33.70 2.58 29.75
C PRO A 196 -35.13 2.18 30.11
N ILE A 197 -35.33 0.91 30.47
CA ILE A 197 -36.60 0.44 30.99
C ILE A 197 -36.84 1.31 32.22
N ILE A 198 -37.76 2.27 32.10
CA ILE A 198 -38.25 3.03 33.23
C ILE A 198 -38.88 1.97 34.13
N ALA A 199 -38.13 1.57 35.15
CA ALA A 199 -38.61 0.68 36.20
C ALA A 199 -39.80 1.41 36.81
N SER A 200 -41.00 0.96 36.46
CA SER A 200 -42.23 1.41 37.10
C SER A 200 -42.16 0.96 38.55
N THR A 201 -41.65 1.83 39.43
CA THR A 201 -41.92 1.75 40.85
C THR A 201 -43.40 2.02 41.04
N LYS A 202 -44.19 0.95 40.96
CA LYS A 202 -45.51 0.91 41.60
C LYS A 202 -45.27 1.13 43.09
N LYS A 203 -45.61 2.33 43.56
CA LYS A 203 -45.95 2.56 44.95
C LYS A 203 -47.18 1.70 45.27
N VAL A 204 -47.05 0.81 46.24
CA VAL A 204 -48.12 0.37 47.14
C VAL A 204 -47.61 0.66 48.53
#